data_AF-A0A1X1TYH7-F1
#
_entry.id   AF-A0A1X1TYH7-F1
#
_cell.length_a   1.000
_cell.length_b   1.000
_cell.length_c   1.000
_cell.angle_alpha   90.00
_cell.angle_beta   90.00
_cell.angle_gamma   90.00
#
_symmetry.space_group_name_H-M   'P 1'
#
loop_
_entity.id
_entity.type
_entity.pdbx_description
1 polymer ?
#
loop_
_entity_poly.entity_id
_entity_poly.type
_entity_poly.pdbx_seq_one_letter_code
_entity_poly.pdbx_strand_id
1 'polypeptide(L)'
;MESMSDTLETEVAAPSPPAAEAEQPLDGFGLPRTLQATATRRALLLFALGGLLIAGLVTALPVNGPGQGRLAGYLGSNPVPSTGAKTDAAFNRAKSGDCLMWPDVTPESASIVKCADDHKFEVAESIDMRTFPGSEYGPTAAPPSPARIQQISQEQCEAAVRRYLGPKYDPNSKFSVSLLWAGDRAWRQSGERRMLCGLQMPGSNNEQAAFKGKVADVDQSKVWPAGTCLGIDSTANQPIDVPVDCKTPHAMEVTGTVNLAEKFPGALPAEPEQDGYIKDACTKMTDAYLAPIKLRTTTLTLIYPTVALPSWSAGSREVACSIGATLGNGGWATLVNSAKGQLLINGMAPVPPPDIPEERLTMPSIQLPASPASPANPASPPQQPNTPPEMPPGNQHLPQQQPVVTPPRATTQAPANQAPQDVPAPPADGGAPQPPANQAPPPMPDAPPPGAPPAPAEPAPAG
;
A
#
# COMPACT_ATOMS: atom_id res chain seq x y z
N MET A 1 -19.62 -54.28 -29.37
CA MET A 1 -19.55 -55.24 -30.48
C MET A 1 -18.86 -54.50 -31.61
N GLU A 2 -17.51 -54.49 -31.60
CA GLU A 2 -16.64 -55.40 -32.41
C GLU A 2 -16.69 -54.96 -33.89
N SER A 3 -15.62 -54.77 -34.68
CA SER A 3 -14.16 -54.97 -34.65
C SER A 3 -13.63 -54.12 -35.86
N MET A 4 -12.46 -53.46 -35.86
CA MET A 4 -11.11 -54.01 -36.20
C MET A 4 -11.14 -54.84 -37.51
N SER A 5 -10.32 -54.72 -38.57
CA SER A 5 -9.07 -54.03 -38.90
C SER A 5 -8.75 -54.30 -40.40
N ASP A 6 -7.66 -53.68 -40.89
CA ASP A 6 -6.66 -54.20 -41.86
C ASP A 6 -6.47 -53.61 -43.28
N THR A 7 -5.60 -52.59 -43.34
CA THR A 7 -4.24 -52.47 -43.93
C THR A 7 -3.74 -53.21 -45.21
N LEU A 8 -2.87 -52.47 -45.95
CA LEU A 8 -1.75 -52.85 -46.87
C LEU A 8 -2.15 -53.24 -48.33
N GLU A 9 -1.45 -52.93 -49.44
CA GLU A 9 -0.06 -52.50 -49.72
C GLU A 9 0.13 -52.14 -51.23
N THR A 10 1.28 -51.54 -51.56
CA THR A 10 2.05 -51.63 -52.84
C THR A 10 2.03 -50.49 -53.88
N GLU A 11 3.23 -50.29 -54.44
CA GLU A 11 3.90 -49.14 -55.04
C GLU A 11 4.25 -49.39 -56.54
N VAL A 12 4.66 -48.32 -57.25
CA VAL A 12 5.51 -48.23 -58.47
C VAL A 12 4.85 -48.25 -59.87
N ALA A 13 4.96 -47.14 -60.62
CA ALA A 13 5.74 -46.99 -61.89
C ALA A 13 5.18 -45.90 -62.84
N ALA A 14 6.10 -45.09 -63.40
CA ALA A 14 5.88 -43.99 -64.35
C ALA A 14 5.51 -44.45 -65.78
N PRO A 15 5.16 -43.51 -66.68
CA PRO A 15 6.09 -43.19 -67.78
C PRO A 15 6.11 -41.70 -68.24
N SER A 16 7.23 -41.28 -68.82
CA SER A 16 7.38 -40.14 -69.77
C SER A 16 7.38 -40.68 -71.22
N PRO A 17 7.52 -39.90 -72.34
CA PRO A 17 7.49 -38.45 -72.60
C PRO A 17 6.51 -38.11 -73.79
N PRO A 18 6.59 -37.01 -74.62
CA PRO A 18 7.75 -36.57 -75.44
C PRO A 18 8.06 -35.03 -75.50
N ALA A 19 9.26 -34.73 -76.03
CA ALA A 19 9.81 -33.45 -76.52
C ALA A 19 9.28 -33.13 -77.95
N ALA A 20 9.58 -32.07 -78.73
CA ALA A 20 10.54 -30.96 -78.83
C ALA A 20 9.85 -29.83 -79.68
N GLU A 21 10.25 -28.56 -79.84
CA GLU A 21 11.38 -27.90 -80.54
C GLU A 21 11.12 -26.36 -80.35
N ALA A 22 12.02 -25.53 -79.81
CA ALA A 22 13.23 -24.90 -80.36
C ALA A 22 12.99 -23.78 -81.40
N GLU A 23 13.29 -22.52 -81.02
CA GLU A 23 13.99 -21.52 -81.87
C GLU A 23 14.43 -20.30 -81.02
N GLN A 24 15.71 -19.89 -81.17
CA GLN A 24 16.27 -18.59 -80.78
C GLN A 24 16.93 -17.96 -82.02
N PRO A 25 17.14 -16.63 -82.05
CA PRO A 25 18.54 -16.18 -81.93
C PRO A 25 18.78 -14.84 -81.18
N LEU A 26 19.91 -14.87 -80.45
CA LEU A 26 20.97 -13.89 -80.11
C LEU A 26 20.96 -12.42 -80.60
N ASP A 27 21.36 -11.52 -79.69
CA ASP A 27 22.36 -10.45 -79.91
C ASP A 27 23.10 -10.08 -78.59
N GLY A 28 24.44 -9.99 -78.61
CA GLY A 28 25.37 -9.71 -77.48
C GLY A 28 25.66 -8.21 -77.26
N PHE A 29 26.42 -7.68 -76.28
CA PHE A 29 27.57 -8.10 -75.45
C PHE A 29 27.72 -7.16 -74.22
N GLY A 30 28.38 -7.60 -73.14
CA GLY A 30 29.01 -6.70 -72.13
C GLY A 30 29.31 -7.30 -70.74
N LEU A 31 30.57 -7.72 -70.49
CA LEU A 31 31.16 -8.25 -69.23
C LEU A 31 31.38 -7.17 -68.13
N PRO A 32 32.03 -7.45 -66.96
CA PRO A 32 31.70 -8.40 -65.89
C PRO A 32 31.76 -7.71 -64.49
N ARG A 33 31.13 -8.24 -63.45
CA ARG A 33 31.56 -7.93 -62.06
C ARG A 33 31.46 -9.15 -61.15
N THR A 34 32.64 -9.62 -60.74
CA THR A 34 32.89 -10.35 -59.51
C THR A 34 32.60 -9.45 -58.30
N LEU A 35 32.21 -10.05 -57.18
CA LEU A 35 32.53 -9.72 -55.77
C LEU A 35 31.45 -10.38 -54.89
N GLN A 36 31.73 -11.60 -54.41
CA GLN A 36 32.24 -11.87 -53.07
C GLN A 36 31.15 -11.88 -51.99
N ALA A 37 30.68 -13.11 -51.73
CA ALA A 37 30.04 -13.50 -50.49
C ALA A 37 31.09 -13.52 -49.36
N THR A 38 31.01 -12.58 -48.42
CA THR A 38 31.58 -12.69 -47.05
C THR A 38 31.25 -11.43 -46.23
N ALA A 39 30.00 -11.27 -45.76
CA ALA A 39 29.70 -10.21 -44.79
C ALA A 39 28.49 -10.44 -43.86
N THR A 40 27.91 -11.65 -43.78
CA THR A 40 26.72 -11.90 -42.93
C THR A 40 26.97 -12.85 -41.76
N ARG A 41 28.24 -13.08 -41.37
CA ARG A 41 28.58 -13.92 -40.21
C ARG A 41 29.24 -13.20 -39.02
N ARG A 42 29.42 -11.87 -39.09
CA ARG A 42 29.98 -11.07 -37.98
C ARG A 42 29.01 -10.07 -37.33
N ALA A 43 27.80 -9.90 -37.86
CA ALA A 43 26.81 -8.99 -37.27
C ALA A 43 25.92 -9.65 -36.19
N LEU A 44 25.88 -10.98 -36.11
CA LEU A 44 25.04 -11.71 -35.13
C LEU A 44 25.74 -12.04 -33.81
N LEU A 45 27.06 -11.83 -33.70
CA LEU A 45 27.80 -12.07 -32.45
C LEU A 45 28.00 -10.82 -31.58
N LEU A 46 27.62 -9.63 -32.06
CA LEU A 46 27.73 -8.39 -31.29
C LEU A 46 26.43 -7.96 -30.58
N PHE A 47 25.27 -8.53 -30.94
CA PHE A 47 24.04 -8.36 -30.15
C PHE A 47 23.92 -9.35 -28.97
N ALA A 48 24.72 -10.42 -28.95
CA ALA A 48 24.73 -11.40 -27.86
C ALA A 48 25.61 -11.00 -26.65
N LEU A 49 26.46 -9.97 -26.78
CA LEU A 49 27.34 -9.49 -25.70
C LEU A 49 26.99 -8.07 -25.20
N GLY A 50 26.12 -7.33 -25.90
CA GLY A 50 25.60 -6.03 -25.44
C GLY A 50 24.38 -6.14 -24.51
N GLY A 51 23.63 -7.25 -24.57
CA GLY A 51 22.46 -7.49 -23.71
C GLY A 51 22.77 -8.10 -22.34
N LEU A 52 24.00 -8.55 -22.10
CA LEU A 52 24.44 -9.22 -20.86
C LEU A 52 25.25 -8.33 -19.92
N LEU A 53 25.41 -7.04 -20.24
CA LEU A 53 26.05 -6.04 -19.37
C LEU A 53 25.08 -4.94 -18.89
N ILE A 54 23.78 -5.25 -18.81
CA ILE A 54 22.79 -4.50 -18.01
C ILE A 54 22.30 -5.44 -16.88
N ALA A 55 23.25 -6.05 -16.18
CA ALA A 55 23.00 -6.84 -14.98
C ALA A 55 24.16 -6.58 -14.02
N GLY A 56 24.24 -5.35 -13.50
CA GLY A 56 25.38 -4.96 -12.68
C GLY A 56 25.49 -3.47 -12.36
N LEU A 57 24.36 -2.80 -12.10
CA LEU A 57 24.38 -1.57 -11.30
C LEU A 57 22.98 -1.34 -10.71
N VAL A 58 22.72 -1.94 -9.54
CA VAL A 58 21.61 -1.51 -8.68
C VAL A 58 22.05 -0.18 -8.06
N THR A 59 21.80 0.90 -8.78
CA THR A 59 21.69 2.21 -8.13
C THR A 59 20.41 2.16 -7.30
N ALA A 60 20.56 2.27 -5.97
CA ALA A 60 19.46 2.59 -5.07
C ALA A 60 18.89 3.94 -5.50
N LEU A 61 17.86 3.92 -6.34
CA LEU A 61 17.06 5.10 -6.66
C LEU A 61 15.97 5.18 -5.61
N PRO A 62 15.92 6.24 -4.77
CA PRO A 62 14.76 6.48 -3.93
C PRO A 62 13.58 6.78 -4.86
N VAL A 63 12.54 5.95 -4.75
CA VAL A 63 11.29 6.10 -5.49
C VAL A 63 10.51 7.27 -4.89
N ASN A 64 10.97 8.49 -5.14
CA ASN A 64 10.27 9.72 -4.78
C ASN A 64 9.33 10.11 -5.94
N GLY A 65 8.15 9.48 -5.95
CA GLY A 65 7.00 9.87 -6.78
C GLY A 65 5.79 10.16 -5.89
N PRO A 66 4.94 11.15 -6.23
CA PRO A 66 3.82 11.57 -5.39
C PRO A 66 2.69 10.54 -5.48
N GLY A 67 2.75 9.54 -4.60
CA GLY A 67 1.75 8.48 -4.46
C GLY A 67 1.81 7.76 -3.10
N GLN A 68 2.44 8.38 -2.11
CA GLN A 68 2.83 7.79 -0.82
C GLN A 68 1.65 7.35 0.08
N GLY A 69 0.40 7.71 -0.27
CA GLY A 69 -0.79 7.23 0.45
C GLY A 69 -1.11 5.75 0.24
N ARG A 70 -0.55 5.09 -0.79
CA ARG A 70 -0.76 3.65 -1.01
C ARG A 70 0.14 2.76 -0.17
N LEU A 71 1.35 3.22 0.20
CA LEU A 71 2.36 2.39 0.86
C LEU A 71 2.16 2.26 2.38
N ALA A 72 1.48 3.21 3.03
CA ALA A 72 1.20 3.14 4.47
C ALA A 72 0.31 1.93 4.84
N GLY A 73 -0.62 1.53 3.97
CA GLY A 73 -1.39 0.29 4.15
C GLY A 73 -0.57 -0.99 4.01
N TYR A 74 0.56 -0.94 3.29
CA TYR A 74 1.49 -2.07 3.15
C TYR A 74 2.50 -2.16 4.29
N LEU A 75 2.83 -1.04 4.94
CA LEU A 75 3.71 -1.04 6.12
C LEU A 75 3.03 -1.64 7.36
N GLY A 76 1.69 -1.63 7.43
CA GLY A 76 0.91 -2.37 8.44
C GLY A 76 0.75 -3.87 8.12
N SER A 77 1.14 -4.32 6.92
CA SER A 77 1.06 -5.72 6.49
C SER A 77 2.39 -6.42 6.76
N ASN A 78 2.81 -6.44 8.03
CA ASN A 78 3.95 -7.26 8.42
C ASN A 78 3.61 -8.73 8.12
N PRO A 79 4.42 -9.43 7.29
CA PRO A 79 4.21 -10.84 7.07
C PRO A 79 4.32 -11.56 8.42
N VAL A 80 3.27 -12.29 8.81
CA VAL A 80 3.25 -12.90 10.13
C VAL A 80 4.35 -13.96 10.22
N PRO A 81 5.29 -13.86 11.17
CA PRO A 81 6.31 -14.88 11.36
C PRO A 81 5.66 -16.21 11.77
N SER A 82 5.96 -17.29 11.05
CA SER A 82 5.51 -18.64 11.41
C SER A 82 6.64 -19.35 12.16
N THR A 83 6.39 -19.74 13.41
CA THR A 83 7.37 -20.41 14.30
C THR A 83 7.45 -21.92 14.10
N GLY A 84 6.65 -22.46 13.19
CA GLY A 84 6.65 -23.87 12.83
C GLY A 84 6.12 -24.73 13.96
N ALA A 85 4.96 -25.34 13.74
CA ALA A 85 4.54 -26.69 14.12
C ALA A 85 3.07 -26.88 13.71
N LYS A 86 2.77 -27.97 12.97
CA LYS A 86 1.42 -28.45 12.59
C LYS A 86 0.52 -27.50 11.77
N THR A 87 1.07 -26.77 10.82
CA THR A 87 0.31 -26.00 9.82
C THR A 87 -0.38 -26.84 8.74
N ASP A 88 -0.18 -28.15 8.69
CA ASP A 88 -0.31 -28.87 7.42
C ASP A 88 -1.75 -29.13 6.93
N ALA A 89 -2.77 -29.30 7.79
CA ALA A 89 -4.06 -29.80 7.30
C ALA A 89 -5.01 -28.70 6.79
N ALA A 90 -5.13 -27.58 7.51
CA ALA A 90 -6.00 -26.48 7.09
C ALA A 90 -5.36 -25.70 5.94
N PHE A 91 -4.08 -25.38 6.05
CA PHE A 91 -3.32 -24.66 5.04
C PHE A 91 -3.31 -25.39 3.68
N ASN A 92 -3.14 -26.71 3.69
CA ASN A 92 -3.14 -27.51 2.44
C ASN A 92 -4.52 -27.77 1.85
N ARG A 93 -5.59 -27.57 2.62
CA ARG A 93 -6.96 -27.73 2.13
C ARG A 93 -7.64 -26.41 1.79
N ALA A 94 -7.10 -25.29 2.28
CA ALA A 94 -7.65 -23.97 2.07
C ALA A 94 -7.73 -23.63 0.58
N LYS A 95 -8.92 -23.23 0.14
CA LYS A 95 -9.24 -22.81 -1.23
C LYS A 95 -9.71 -21.36 -1.23
N SER A 96 -9.79 -20.79 -2.42
CA SER A 96 -10.41 -19.49 -2.63
C SER A 96 -11.80 -19.46 -1.98
N GLY A 97 -12.03 -18.45 -1.14
CA GLY A 97 -13.24 -18.26 -0.37
C GLY A 97 -13.29 -18.95 1.00
N ASP A 98 -12.29 -19.75 1.37
CA ASP A 98 -12.21 -20.29 2.73
C ASP A 98 -11.80 -19.20 3.74
N CYS A 99 -12.34 -19.29 4.94
CA CYS A 99 -12.05 -18.37 6.04
C CYS A 99 -11.27 -19.11 7.13
N LEU A 100 -10.20 -18.47 7.62
CA LEU A 100 -9.25 -19.08 8.54
C LEU A 100 -9.28 -18.35 9.89
N MET A 101 -9.31 -19.15 10.95
CA MET A 101 -9.24 -18.67 12.33
C MET A 101 -8.17 -19.45 13.10
N TRP A 102 -7.48 -18.74 13.99
CA TRP A 102 -6.54 -19.31 14.94
C TRP A 102 -6.70 -18.62 16.31
N PRO A 103 -6.68 -19.40 17.41
CA PRO A 103 -6.90 -18.88 18.76
C PRO A 103 -5.76 -17.99 19.25
N ASP A 104 -4.51 -18.28 18.84
CA ASP A 104 -3.32 -17.57 19.29
C ASP A 104 -3.00 -16.36 18.40
N VAL A 105 -1.84 -15.74 18.61
CA VAL A 105 -1.31 -14.70 17.72
C VAL A 105 -0.75 -15.28 16.41
N THR A 106 -0.35 -16.55 16.40
CA THR A 106 0.32 -17.19 15.25
C THR A 106 -0.68 -17.93 14.33
N PRO A 107 -0.62 -17.73 13.00
CA PRO A 107 -1.45 -18.44 12.02
C PRO A 107 -1.16 -19.94 11.92
N GLU A 108 -0.26 -20.47 12.74
CA GLU A 108 0.22 -21.84 12.61
C GLU A 108 -0.81 -22.88 13.08
N SER A 109 -1.70 -22.47 13.99
CA SER A 109 -2.86 -23.23 14.46
C SER A 109 -4.14 -22.90 13.66
N ALA A 110 -3.98 -22.37 12.44
CA ALA A 110 -5.11 -22.02 11.60
C ALA A 110 -6.02 -23.22 11.32
N SER A 111 -7.32 -22.96 11.38
CA SER A 111 -8.39 -23.88 11.05
C SER A 111 -9.35 -23.21 10.07
N ILE A 112 -9.94 -24.00 9.17
CA ILE A 112 -10.98 -23.50 8.28
C ILE A 112 -12.29 -23.42 9.09
N VAL A 113 -12.87 -22.23 9.13
CA VAL A 113 -14.15 -21.93 9.79
C VAL A 113 -15.14 -21.37 8.78
N LYS A 114 -16.41 -21.23 9.16
CA LYS A 114 -17.39 -20.54 8.32
C LYS A 114 -17.08 -19.04 8.36
N CYS A 115 -17.14 -18.38 7.21
CA CYS A 115 -16.95 -16.92 7.16
C CYS A 115 -17.98 -16.14 7.98
N ALA A 116 -19.15 -16.71 8.28
CA ALA A 116 -20.15 -16.10 9.16
C ALA A 116 -19.71 -16.09 10.64
N ASP A 117 -18.77 -16.95 11.02
CA ASP A 117 -18.15 -17.00 12.34
C ASP A 117 -16.90 -16.11 12.37
N ASP A 118 -16.35 -15.88 13.57
CA ASP A 118 -15.14 -15.10 13.74
C ASP A 118 -13.95 -15.75 13.02
N HIS A 119 -13.29 -14.98 12.16
CA HIS A 119 -12.08 -15.39 11.45
C HIS A 119 -11.14 -14.20 11.23
N LYS A 120 -9.86 -14.46 11.01
CA LYS A 120 -8.82 -13.43 10.87
C LYS A 120 -8.36 -13.25 9.42
N PHE A 121 -8.61 -14.24 8.56
CA PHE A 121 -8.14 -14.24 7.18
C PHE A 121 -9.15 -14.88 6.23
N GLU A 122 -9.42 -14.23 5.10
CA GLU A 122 -10.18 -14.81 3.98
C GLU A 122 -9.24 -15.09 2.80
N VAL A 123 -9.22 -16.34 2.34
CA VAL A 123 -8.33 -16.78 1.27
C VAL A 123 -8.88 -16.32 -0.08
N ALA A 124 -8.11 -15.53 -0.81
CA ALA A 124 -8.42 -15.15 -2.19
C ALA A 124 -7.88 -16.18 -3.18
N GLU A 125 -6.65 -16.64 -2.97
CA GLU A 125 -5.98 -17.61 -3.84
C GLU A 125 -4.97 -18.47 -3.08
N SER A 126 -4.81 -19.71 -3.53
CA SER A 126 -3.78 -20.64 -3.06
C SER A 126 -2.74 -20.83 -4.17
N ILE A 127 -1.55 -20.26 -3.98
CA ILE A 127 -0.49 -20.26 -4.98
C ILE A 127 0.53 -21.32 -4.63
N ASP A 128 0.80 -22.23 -5.56
CA ASP A 128 1.92 -23.17 -5.42
C ASP A 128 3.18 -22.54 -6.01
N MET A 129 4.11 -22.11 -5.15
CA MET A 129 5.30 -21.40 -5.61
C MET A 129 6.22 -22.27 -6.49
N ARG A 130 6.04 -23.60 -6.52
CA ARG A 130 6.79 -24.51 -7.41
C ARG A 130 6.44 -24.34 -8.89
N THR A 131 5.31 -23.71 -9.20
CA THR A 131 4.92 -23.46 -10.60
C THR A 131 5.70 -22.32 -11.22
N PHE A 132 6.40 -21.51 -10.42
CA PHE A 132 7.25 -20.44 -10.93
C PHE A 132 8.61 -21.01 -11.37
N PRO A 133 9.10 -20.63 -12.56
CA PRO A 133 10.37 -21.12 -13.06
C PRO A 133 11.54 -20.62 -12.19
N GLY A 134 12.61 -21.42 -12.11
CA GLY A 134 13.84 -21.08 -11.41
C GLY A 134 14.09 -21.92 -10.16
N SER A 135 15.16 -21.58 -9.42
CA SER A 135 15.58 -22.31 -8.22
C SER A 135 15.04 -21.72 -6.92
N GLU A 136 14.43 -20.52 -6.96
CA GLU A 136 13.97 -19.77 -5.78
C GLU A 136 13.03 -20.57 -4.88
N TYR A 137 12.19 -21.43 -5.47
CA TYR A 137 11.21 -22.26 -4.75
C TYR A 137 11.47 -23.75 -4.92
N GLY A 138 12.68 -24.12 -5.35
CA GLY A 138 13.08 -25.51 -5.57
C GLY A 138 13.09 -26.36 -4.29
N PRO A 139 13.25 -27.69 -4.41
CA PRO A 139 13.21 -28.60 -3.26
C PRO A 139 14.24 -28.28 -2.17
N THR A 140 15.40 -27.74 -2.55
CA THR A 140 16.50 -27.39 -1.65
C THR A 140 16.59 -25.89 -1.34
N ALA A 141 15.63 -25.09 -1.81
CA ALA A 141 15.65 -23.65 -1.60
C ALA A 141 15.52 -23.28 -0.11
N ALA A 142 16.25 -22.25 0.31
CA ALA A 142 16.07 -21.66 1.63
C ALA A 142 14.67 -21.01 1.75
N PRO A 143 14.09 -20.93 2.95
CA PRO A 143 12.87 -20.16 3.15
C PRO A 143 13.05 -18.68 2.77
N PRO A 144 12.01 -18.00 2.27
CA PRO A 144 12.09 -16.61 1.88
C PRO A 144 12.38 -15.70 3.10
N SER A 145 13.18 -14.66 2.90
CA SER A 145 13.39 -13.64 3.93
C SER A 145 12.12 -12.80 4.13
N PRO A 146 11.93 -12.11 5.28
CA PRO A 146 10.77 -11.24 5.49
C PRO A 146 10.58 -10.19 4.38
N ALA A 147 11.67 -9.58 3.91
CA ALA A 147 11.64 -8.65 2.79
C ALA A 147 11.16 -9.32 1.49
N ARG A 148 11.56 -10.56 1.24
CA ARG A 148 11.09 -11.30 0.06
C ARG A 148 9.62 -11.70 0.20
N ILE A 149 9.15 -12.07 1.38
CA ILE A 149 7.72 -12.35 1.61
C ILE A 149 6.88 -11.10 1.31
N GLN A 150 7.35 -9.91 1.72
CA GLN A 150 6.67 -8.66 1.41
C GLN A 150 6.61 -8.41 -0.12
N GLN A 151 7.70 -8.67 -0.84
CA GLN A 151 7.71 -8.58 -2.30
C GLN A 151 6.77 -9.60 -2.95
N ILE A 152 6.75 -10.86 -2.49
CA ILE A 152 5.82 -11.88 -3.01
C ILE A 152 4.37 -11.45 -2.78
N SER A 153 4.05 -10.86 -1.61
CA SER A 153 2.72 -10.32 -1.34
C SER A 153 2.32 -9.25 -2.37
N GLN A 154 3.22 -8.33 -2.70
CA GLN A 154 2.98 -7.29 -3.71
C GLN A 154 2.85 -7.87 -5.12
N GLU A 155 3.77 -8.77 -5.51
CA GLU A 155 3.84 -9.34 -6.86
C GLU A 155 2.67 -10.29 -7.15
N GLN A 156 2.29 -11.11 -6.17
CA GLN A 156 1.35 -12.22 -6.37
C GLN A 156 -0.01 -11.96 -5.73
N CYS A 157 -0.03 -11.53 -4.46
CA CYS A 157 -1.28 -11.47 -3.70
C CYS A 157 -2.18 -10.30 -4.09
N GLU A 158 -1.62 -9.17 -4.52
CA GLU A 158 -2.44 -8.05 -4.99
C GLU A 158 -3.30 -8.42 -6.21
N ALA A 159 -2.68 -9.03 -7.23
CA ALA A 159 -3.36 -9.44 -8.44
C ALA A 159 -4.39 -10.55 -8.15
N ALA A 160 -4.05 -11.48 -7.25
CA ALA A 160 -4.94 -12.53 -6.77
C ALA A 160 -6.20 -11.94 -6.11
N VAL A 161 -6.03 -11.03 -5.13
CA VAL A 161 -7.12 -10.40 -4.39
C VAL A 161 -7.99 -9.54 -5.29
N ARG A 162 -7.39 -8.75 -6.20
CA ARG A 162 -8.14 -7.95 -7.17
C ARG A 162 -9.03 -8.82 -8.06
N ARG A 163 -8.52 -9.96 -8.51
CA ARG A 163 -9.30 -10.93 -9.31
C ARG A 163 -10.40 -11.59 -8.49
N TYR A 164 -10.12 -11.94 -7.23
CA TYR A 164 -11.07 -12.57 -6.32
C TYR A 164 -12.27 -11.66 -6.01
N LEU A 165 -12.01 -10.41 -5.63
CA LEU A 165 -13.08 -9.46 -5.27
C LEU A 165 -13.73 -8.82 -6.51
N GLY A 166 -13.02 -8.70 -7.64
CA GLY A 166 -13.55 -8.12 -8.86
C GLY A 166 -14.13 -6.72 -8.63
N PRO A 167 -15.39 -6.44 -9.01
CA PRO A 167 -16.04 -5.16 -8.74
C PRO A 167 -16.16 -4.79 -7.25
N LYS A 168 -16.00 -5.77 -6.36
CA LYS A 168 -16.02 -5.59 -4.90
C LYS A 168 -14.67 -5.24 -4.30
N TYR A 169 -13.62 -5.09 -5.12
CA TYR A 169 -12.31 -4.68 -4.62
C TYR A 169 -12.30 -3.18 -4.28
N ASP A 170 -12.17 -2.83 -2.99
CA ASP A 170 -11.93 -1.45 -2.57
C ASP A 170 -10.41 -1.20 -2.37
N PRO A 171 -9.76 -0.33 -3.18
CA PRO A 171 -8.37 0.04 -2.94
C PRO A 171 -8.14 0.81 -1.63
N ASN A 172 -9.21 1.34 -1.02
CA ASN A 172 -9.19 2.03 0.26
C ASN A 172 -9.91 1.23 1.36
N SER A 173 -9.99 -0.09 1.21
CA SER A 173 -10.63 -0.99 2.17
C SER A 173 -9.98 -0.94 3.55
N LYS A 174 -10.77 -1.18 4.62
CA LYS A 174 -10.25 -1.53 5.96
C LYS A 174 -9.54 -2.89 5.98
N PHE A 175 -9.75 -3.72 4.96
CA PHE A 175 -9.04 -4.98 4.79
C PHE A 175 -7.75 -4.75 4.01
N SER A 176 -6.65 -5.36 4.45
CA SER A 176 -5.37 -5.33 3.73
C SER A 176 -5.10 -6.66 3.04
N VAL A 177 -4.42 -6.59 1.90
CA VAL A 177 -3.89 -7.77 1.20
C VAL A 177 -2.76 -8.34 2.05
N SER A 178 -2.81 -9.65 2.29
CA SER A 178 -1.83 -10.34 3.12
C SER A 178 -1.53 -11.73 2.56
N LEU A 179 -0.43 -12.30 3.04
CA LEU A 179 0.11 -13.58 2.63
C LEU A 179 0.32 -14.46 3.88
N LEU A 180 -0.27 -15.65 3.87
CA LEU A 180 -0.01 -16.70 4.85
C LEU A 180 0.81 -17.82 4.23
N TRP A 181 1.72 -18.38 5.02
CA TRP A 181 2.57 -19.48 4.60
C TRP A 181 2.89 -20.42 5.75
N ALA A 182 3.23 -21.67 5.43
CA ALA A 182 3.38 -22.73 6.42
C ALA A 182 4.62 -22.57 7.33
N GLY A 183 5.49 -21.61 7.04
CA GLY A 183 6.68 -21.28 7.80
C GLY A 183 7.93 -22.09 7.47
N ASP A 184 9.04 -21.67 8.06
CA ASP A 184 10.39 -22.21 7.85
C ASP A 184 10.48 -23.73 7.98
N ARG A 185 9.79 -24.29 8.98
CA ARG A 185 9.88 -25.73 9.25
C ARG A 185 9.20 -26.56 8.17
N ALA A 186 7.96 -26.21 7.82
CA ALA A 186 7.22 -26.90 6.75
C ALA A 186 7.94 -26.71 5.39
N TRP A 187 8.54 -25.54 5.16
CA TRP A 187 9.36 -25.28 3.98
C TRP A 187 10.56 -26.21 3.88
N ARG A 188 11.35 -26.34 4.96
CA ARG A 188 12.58 -27.14 4.95
C ARG A 188 12.32 -28.64 5.03
N GLN A 189 11.33 -29.08 5.82
CA GLN A 189 11.13 -30.49 6.16
C GLN A 189 10.09 -31.19 5.28
N SER A 190 9.00 -30.50 4.95
CA SER A 190 7.89 -31.06 4.16
C SER A 190 7.95 -30.67 2.68
N GLY A 191 8.89 -29.79 2.31
CA GLY A 191 8.94 -29.21 0.97
C GLY A 191 7.72 -28.34 0.67
N GLU A 192 7.07 -27.78 1.69
CA GLU A 192 5.89 -26.94 1.51
C GLU A 192 6.29 -25.63 0.81
N ARG A 193 5.56 -25.29 -0.24
CA ARG A 193 5.81 -24.13 -1.11
C ARG A 193 4.53 -23.36 -1.42
N ARG A 194 3.40 -23.76 -0.84
CA ARG A 194 2.14 -23.07 -1.00
C ARG A 194 2.13 -21.79 -0.18
N MET A 195 1.58 -20.76 -0.78
CA MET A 195 1.34 -19.44 -0.21
C MET A 195 -0.15 -19.15 -0.36
N LEU A 196 -0.83 -18.76 0.71
CA LEU A 196 -2.21 -18.32 0.66
C LEU A 196 -2.23 -16.80 0.59
N CYS A 197 -2.68 -16.28 -0.55
CA CYS A 197 -2.96 -14.88 -0.72
C CYS A 197 -4.40 -14.60 -0.29
N GLY A 198 -4.63 -13.51 0.44
CA GLY A 198 -5.94 -13.22 0.98
C GLY A 198 -6.04 -11.86 1.64
N LEU A 199 -7.12 -11.69 2.40
CA LEU A 199 -7.46 -10.44 3.05
C LEU A 199 -7.51 -10.64 4.57
N GLN A 200 -7.02 -9.65 5.29
CA GLN A 200 -7.09 -9.58 6.75
C GLN A 200 -7.54 -8.19 7.19
N MET A 201 -8.05 -8.07 8.41
CA MET A 201 -8.29 -6.77 9.03
C MET A 201 -7.14 -6.45 9.98
N PRO A 202 -6.37 -5.37 9.76
CA PRO A 202 -5.36 -4.92 10.72
C PRO A 202 -6.02 -4.59 12.07
N GLY A 203 -5.48 -5.15 13.15
CA GLY A 203 -5.84 -4.83 14.52
C GLY A 203 -4.76 -3.97 15.21
N SER A 204 -4.93 -3.76 16.52
CA SER A 204 -3.91 -3.11 17.35
C SER A 204 -2.63 -3.95 17.47
N ASN A 205 -1.50 -3.31 17.76
CA ASN A 205 -0.23 -4.00 18.09
C ASN A 205 0.29 -4.97 17.00
N ASN A 206 0.00 -4.70 15.73
CA ASN A 206 0.30 -5.59 14.59
C ASN A 206 -0.40 -6.96 14.65
N GLU A 207 -1.48 -7.08 15.42
CA GLU A 207 -2.32 -8.27 15.41
C GLU A 207 -3.36 -8.21 14.29
N GLN A 208 -3.92 -9.36 13.93
CA GLN A 208 -5.06 -9.43 13.01
C GLN A 208 -6.35 -9.43 13.82
N ALA A 209 -7.23 -8.47 13.52
CA ALA A 209 -8.55 -8.41 14.12
C ALA A 209 -9.43 -9.52 13.52
N ALA A 210 -10.22 -10.16 14.38
CA ALA A 210 -11.26 -11.09 13.93
C ALA A 210 -12.43 -10.30 13.33
N PHE A 211 -13.02 -10.84 12.26
CA PHE A 211 -14.20 -10.28 11.60
C PHE A 211 -15.15 -11.40 11.16
N LYS A 212 -16.35 -10.99 10.72
CA LYS A 212 -17.42 -11.88 10.24
C LYS A 212 -17.91 -11.42 8.88
N GLY A 213 -18.42 -12.36 8.10
CA GLY A 213 -18.83 -12.17 6.72
C GLY A 213 -17.66 -12.27 5.73
N LYS A 214 -17.98 -12.48 4.46
CA LYS A 214 -16.99 -12.38 3.38
C LYS A 214 -16.71 -10.92 3.09
N VAL A 215 -15.46 -10.58 2.75
CA VAL A 215 -15.04 -9.21 2.43
C VAL A 215 -15.91 -8.59 1.32
N ALA A 216 -16.32 -9.38 0.33
CA ALA A 216 -17.16 -8.90 -0.78
C ALA A 216 -18.59 -8.49 -0.34
N ASP A 217 -19.05 -8.98 0.82
CA ASP A 217 -20.42 -8.86 1.32
C ASP A 217 -20.55 -7.92 2.53
N VAL A 218 -19.44 -7.42 3.06
CA VAL A 218 -19.41 -6.53 4.22
C VAL A 218 -19.00 -5.11 3.82
N ASP A 219 -19.39 -4.14 4.63
CA ASP A 219 -18.88 -2.77 4.48
C ASP A 219 -17.35 -2.77 4.65
N GLN A 220 -16.67 -2.12 3.70
CA GLN A 220 -15.21 -2.07 3.62
C GLN A 220 -14.64 -0.72 4.09
N SER A 221 -15.46 0.18 4.62
CA SER A 221 -15.03 1.51 5.04
C SER A 221 -13.99 1.45 6.15
N LYS A 222 -12.96 2.28 6.02
CA LYS A 222 -11.92 2.54 7.04
C LYS A 222 -12.48 3.40 8.16
N VAL A 223 -13.22 2.76 9.04
CA VAL A 223 -13.84 3.39 10.21
C VAL A 223 -13.43 2.64 11.47
N TRP A 224 -13.32 3.39 12.56
CA TRP A 224 -12.97 2.87 13.88
C TRP A 224 -13.87 3.50 14.93
N PRO A 225 -14.04 2.86 16.10
CA PRO A 225 -14.78 3.45 17.20
C PRO A 225 -14.20 4.82 17.62
N ALA A 226 -15.06 5.72 18.06
CA ALA A 226 -14.63 6.99 18.64
C ALA A 226 -13.67 6.76 19.82
N GLY A 227 -12.58 7.52 19.87
CA GLY A 227 -11.45 7.36 20.78
C GLY A 227 -10.31 6.47 20.27
N THR A 228 -10.42 5.90 19.07
CA THR A 228 -9.31 5.18 18.45
C THR A 228 -8.24 6.16 17.96
N CYS A 229 -6.98 5.94 18.35
CA CYS A 229 -5.84 6.68 17.83
C CYS A 229 -5.17 5.90 16.70
N LEU A 230 -4.89 6.56 15.58
CA LEU A 230 -4.27 5.96 14.39
C LEU A 230 -2.80 6.34 14.33
N GLY A 231 -1.94 5.34 14.23
CA GLY A 231 -0.48 5.49 14.30
C GLY A 231 0.10 6.49 13.30
N ILE A 232 1.36 6.86 13.52
CA ILE A 232 2.11 7.73 12.60
C ILE A 232 3.44 7.06 12.24
N ASP A 233 3.78 7.11 10.95
CA ASP A 233 5.16 6.94 10.52
C ASP A 233 5.88 8.26 10.78
N SER A 234 6.63 8.33 11.88
CA SER A 234 7.35 9.53 12.29
C SER A 234 8.50 9.89 11.34
N THR A 235 8.95 8.97 10.49
CA THR A 235 9.98 9.24 9.48
C THR A 235 9.36 9.92 8.26
N ALA A 236 8.20 9.44 7.81
CA ALA A 236 7.48 10.00 6.67
C ALA A 236 6.52 11.14 7.03
N ASN A 237 6.23 11.34 8.32
CA ASN A 237 5.14 12.19 8.82
C ASN A 237 3.80 11.86 8.16
N GLN A 238 3.49 10.56 8.05
CA GLN A 238 2.25 10.08 7.42
C GLN A 238 1.44 9.22 8.41
N PRO A 239 0.10 9.29 8.36
CA PRO A 239 -0.75 8.45 9.17
C PRO A 239 -0.61 6.99 8.74
N ILE A 240 -0.77 6.10 9.70
CA ILE A 240 -0.88 4.66 9.51
C ILE A 240 -2.29 4.29 9.97
N ASP A 241 -3.05 3.63 9.10
CA ASP A 241 -4.43 3.18 9.37
C ASP A 241 -4.47 1.97 10.33
N VAL A 242 -3.69 2.01 11.40
CA VAL A 242 -3.55 0.96 12.41
C VAL A 242 -3.80 1.58 13.79
N PRO A 243 -4.75 1.05 14.57
CA PRO A 243 -4.99 1.49 15.93
C PRO A 243 -3.76 1.34 16.83
N VAL A 244 -3.50 2.37 17.63
CA VAL A 244 -2.44 2.39 18.66
C VAL A 244 -2.99 2.94 19.99
N ASP A 245 -2.29 2.70 21.09
CA ASP A 245 -2.59 3.38 22.36
C ASP A 245 -2.33 4.88 22.17
N CYS A 246 -3.29 5.74 22.52
CA CYS A 246 -3.16 7.19 22.36
C CYS A 246 -1.97 7.79 23.16
N LYS A 247 -1.44 7.10 24.17
CA LYS A 247 -0.21 7.49 24.88
C LYS A 247 1.05 7.31 24.03
N THR A 248 0.95 6.60 22.92
CA THR A 248 2.02 6.43 21.94
C THR A 248 1.87 7.44 20.79
N PRO A 249 2.96 7.71 20.03
CA PRO A 249 2.91 8.57 18.85
C PRO A 249 1.82 8.16 17.86
N HIS A 250 0.93 9.08 17.51
CA HIS A 250 -0.15 8.86 16.55
C HIS A 250 -0.42 10.12 15.72
N ALA A 251 -1.06 9.98 14.56
CA ALA A 251 -1.35 11.12 13.67
C ALA A 251 -2.73 11.72 13.91
N MET A 252 -3.70 10.87 14.29
CA MET A 252 -5.11 11.23 14.34
C MET A 252 -5.84 10.49 15.46
N GLU A 253 -6.87 11.11 16.02
CA GLU A 253 -7.83 10.50 16.93
C GLU A 253 -9.22 10.51 16.30
N VAL A 254 -9.88 9.35 16.25
CA VAL A 254 -11.22 9.21 15.68
C VAL A 254 -12.24 9.73 16.70
N THR A 255 -13.19 10.54 16.23
CA THR A 255 -14.23 11.18 17.05
C THR A 255 -15.63 10.67 16.73
N GLY A 256 -15.80 10.01 15.58
CA GLY A 256 -17.08 9.43 15.17
C GLY A 256 -17.03 8.83 13.77
N THR A 257 -18.18 8.33 13.33
CA THR A 257 -18.38 7.71 12.02
C THR A 257 -19.68 8.21 11.42
N VAL A 258 -19.65 8.55 10.14
CA VAL A 258 -20.83 8.96 9.38
C VAL A 258 -21.16 7.89 8.36
N ASN A 259 -22.39 7.39 8.38
CA ASN A 259 -22.91 6.48 7.37
C ASN A 259 -23.63 7.28 6.28
N LEU A 260 -23.04 7.33 5.08
CA LEU A 260 -23.62 8.04 3.95
C LEU A 260 -24.86 7.34 3.39
N ALA A 261 -25.02 6.02 3.58
CA ALA A 261 -26.18 5.28 3.07
C ALA A 261 -27.49 5.68 3.74
N GLU A 262 -27.44 6.23 4.96
CA GLU A 262 -28.62 6.74 5.67
C GLU A 262 -29.25 7.93 4.94
N LYS A 263 -28.41 8.80 4.36
CA LYS A 263 -28.86 9.97 3.59
C LYS A 263 -28.97 9.69 2.10
N PHE A 264 -28.09 8.85 1.57
CA PHE A 264 -27.95 8.56 0.15
C PHE A 264 -28.10 7.05 -0.11
N PRO A 265 -29.33 6.52 -0.13
CA PRO A 265 -29.58 5.07 -0.25
C PRO A 265 -29.32 4.51 -1.66
N GLY A 266 -29.09 5.38 -2.66
CA GLY A 266 -28.99 5.01 -4.07
C GLY A 266 -27.56 4.98 -4.61
N ALA A 267 -27.34 5.69 -5.72
CA ALA A 267 -26.02 5.86 -6.32
C ALA A 267 -25.13 6.77 -5.47
N LEU A 268 -23.82 6.76 -5.76
CA LEU A 268 -22.87 7.67 -5.13
C LEU A 268 -23.33 9.13 -5.36
N PRO A 269 -23.59 9.91 -4.30
CA PRO A 269 -23.90 11.34 -4.43
C PRO A 269 -22.70 12.14 -4.96
N ALA A 270 -22.96 13.31 -5.53
CA ALA A 270 -21.90 14.22 -5.96
C ALA A 270 -21.01 14.63 -4.78
N GLU A 271 -19.71 14.81 -5.02
CA GLU A 271 -18.74 15.11 -3.96
C GLU A 271 -19.12 16.31 -3.07
N PRO A 272 -19.63 17.44 -3.59
CA PRO A 272 -20.07 18.56 -2.73
C PRO A 272 -21.24 18.21 -1.81
N GLU A 273 -22.13 17.31 -2.23
CA GLU A 273 -23.27 16.86 -1.41
C GLU A 273 -22.80 15.92 -0.29
N GLN A 274 -21.79 15.09 -0.58
CA GLN A 274 -21.10 14.29 0.43
C GLN A 274 -20.44 15.18 1.46
N ASP A 275 -19.56 16.09 1.01
CA ASP A 275 -18.78 16.97 1.88
C ASP A 275 -19.70 17.76 2.81
N GLY A 276 -20.76 18.39 2.28
CA GLY A 276 -21.70 19.14 3.11
C GLY A 276 -22.34 18.28 4.21
N TYR A 277 -22.77 17.06 3.87
CA TYR A 277 -23.36 16.15 4.87
C TYR A 277 -22.35 15.67 5.91
N ILE A 278 -21.18 15.20 5.45
CA ILE A 278 -20.13 14.65 6.31
C ILE A 278 -19.62 15.75 7.24
N LYS A 279 -19.38 16.95 6.73
CA LYS A 279 -18.93 18.10 7.50
C LYS A 279 -19.86 18.41 8.67
N ASP A 280 -21.16 18.53 8.40
CA ASP A 280 -22.15 18.89 9.42
C ASP A 280 -22.24 17.80 10.49
N ALA A 281 -22.28 16.53 10.07
CA ALA A 281 -22.35 15.39 10.98
C ALA A 281 -21.07 15.23 11.81
N CYS A 282 -19.90 15.28 11.16
CA CYS A 282 -18.60 15.18 11.83
C CYS A 282 -18.37 16.34 12.80
N THR A 283 -18.71 17.59 12.44
CA THR A 283 -18.59 18.74 13.35
C THR A 283 -19.37 18.49 14.64
N LYS A 284 -20.64 18.06 14.52
CA LYS A 284 -21.48 17.76 15.69
C LYS A 284 -20.92 16.61 16.54
N MET A 285 -20.45 15.54 15.90
CA MET A 285 -19.87 14.39 16.60
C MET A 285 -18.57 14.76 17.31
N THR A 286 -17.68 15.51 16.67
CA THR A 286 -16.41 15.99 17.24
C THR A 286 -16.64 16.92 18.42
N ASP A 287 -17.56 17.89 18.31
CA ASP A 287 -17.90 18.78 19.42
C ASP A 287 -18.46 18.01 20.63
N ALA A 288 -19.36 17.05 20.38
CA ALA A 288 -19.90 16.20 21.43
C ALA A 288 -18.81 15.29 22.06
N TYR A 289 -17.90 14.77 21.24
CA TYR A 289 -16.80 13.93 21.69
C TYR A 289 -15.82 14.69 22.59
N LEU A 290 -15.46 15.92 22.22
CA LEU A 290 -14.48 16.74 22.94
C LEU A 290 -15.03 17.46 24.18
N ALA A 291 -16.35 17.60 24.30
CA ALA A 291 -16.97 18.35 25.39
C ALA A 291 -16.39 17.96 26.78
N PRO A 292 -16.01 18.95 27.61
CA PRO A 292 -16.23 20.39 27.48
C PRO A 292 -15.16 21.16 26.68
N ILE A 293 -14.13 20.48 26.16
CA ILE A 293 -13.07 21.09 25.34
C ILE A 293 -13.65 21.48 23.98
N LYS A 294 -13.30 22.66 23.47
CA LYS A 294 -13.72 23.11 22.13
C LYS A 294 -12.60 22.80 21.15
N LEU A 295 -12.91 22.24 19.98
CA LEU A 295 -11.90 21.93 18.95
C LEU A 295 -11.01 23.14 18.63
N ARG A 296 -11.61 24.35 18.56
CA ARG A 296 -10.87 25.59 18.30
C ARG A 296 -9.73 25.86 19.29
N THR A 297 -9.73 25.28 20.49
CA THR A 297 -8.71 25.51 21.52
C THR A 297 -7.60 24.46 21.52
N THR A 298 -7.66 23.44 20.66
CA THR A 298 -6.72 22.30 20.69
C THR A 298 -5.67 22.32 19.60
N THR A 299 -5.59 23.37 18.77
CA THR A 299 -4.72 23.45 17.56
C THR A 299 -4.99 22.33 16.52
N LEU A 300 -5.85 21.36 16.86
CA LEU A 300 -6.28 20.30 15.97
C LEU A 300 -7.32 20.82 14.98
N THR A 301 -7.42 20.11 13.88
CA THR A 301 -8.39 20.32 12.82
C THR A 301 -9.25 19.08 12.68
N LEU A 302 -10.50 19.26 12.27
CA LEU A 302 -11.37 18.17 11.88
C LEU A 302 -10.97 17.71 10.47
N ILE A 303 -10.77 16.40 10.33
CA ILE A 303 -10.43 15.73 9.07
C ILE A 303 -11.44 14.63 8.81
N TYR A 304 -11.95 14.59 7.59
CA TYR A 304 -12.81 13.52 7.09
C TYR A 304 -12.61 13.40 5.57
N PRO A 305 -12.66 12.20 5.00
CA PRO A 305 -12.66 12.00 3.55
C PRO A 305 -14.09 12.02 2.99
N THR A 306 -14.21 12.16 1.67
CA THR A 306 -15.40 11.74 0.90
C THR A 306 -15.20 10.30 0.40
N VAL A 307 -16.30 9.64 0.01
CA VAL A 307 -16.23 8.27 -0.55
C VAL A 307 -16.06 8.34 -2.06
N ALA A 308 -14.98 7.74 -2.56
CA ALA A 308 -14.74 7.66 -4.00
C ALA A 308 -15.60 6.57 -4.66
N LEU A 309 -15.85 6.71 -5.98
CA LEU A 309 -16.63 5.73 -6.75
C LEU A 309 -16.15 4.28 -6.66
N PRO A 310 -14.83 3.97 -6.69
CA PRO A 310 -14.37 2.59 -6.50
C PRO A 310 -14.79 2.02 -5.13
N SER A 311 -14.62 2.79 -4.06
CA SER A 311 -14.99 2.38 -2.70
C SER A 311 -16.50 2.20 -2.55
N TRP A 312 -17.30 3.11 -3.10
CA TRP A 312 -18.75 2.98 -3.11
C TRP A 312 -19.22 1.76 -3.92
N SER A 313 -18.64 1.51 -5.08
CA SER A 313 -18.98 0.34 -5.89
C SER A 313 -18.61 -0.96 -5.17
N ALA A 314 -17.52 -0.93 -4.41
CA ALA A 314 -17.04 -2.06 -3.64
C ALA A 314 -17.89 -2.39 -2.39
N GLY A 315 -18.56 -1.38 -1.81
CA GLY A 315 -19.50 -1.56 -0.69
C GLY A 315 -19.30 -0.60 0.47
N SER A 316 -18.25 0.22 0.46
CA SER A 316 -17.97 1.20 1.51
C SER A 316 -19.02 2.30 1.53
N ARG A 317 -19.68 2.51 2.67
CA ARG A 317 -20.74 3.51 2.86
C ARG A 317 -20.45 4.50 3.99
N GLU A 318 -19.40 4.27 4.74
CA GLU A 318 -19.08 5.04 5.94
C GLU A 318 -17.75 5.79 5.82
N VAL A 319 -17.61 6.87 6.59
CA VAL A 319 -16.36 7.64 6.72
C VAL A 319 -16.07 7.94 8.18
N ALA A 320 -14.79 7.98 8.54
CA ALA A 320 -14.34 8.35 9.89
C ALA A 320 -14.21 9.88 10.02
N CYS A 321 -14.75 10.43 11.12
CA CYS A 321 -14.51 11.79 11.55
C CYS A 321 -13.34 11.79 12.52
N SER A 322 -12.23 12.42 12.16
CA SER A 322 -11.00 12.38 12.95
C SER A 322 -10.47 13.76 13.23
N ILE A 323 -9.69 13.91 14.30
CA ILE A 323 -9.00 15.15 14.62
C ILE A 323 -7.49 14.92 14.59
N GLY A 324 -6.76 15.92 14.09
CA GLY A 324 -5.31 15.87 13.98
C GLY A 324 -4.71 17.20 13.59
N ALA A 325 -3.38 17.26 13.54
CA ALA A 325 -2.64 18.47 13.19
C ALA A 325 -1.73 18.22 11.98
N THR A 326 -1.77 19.12 11.01
CA THR A 326 -0.92 19.05 9.81
C THR A 326 0.29 19.97 9.94
N LEU A 327 1.39 19.62 9.30
CA LEU A 327 2.61 20.43 9.23
C LEU A 327 2.57 21.52 8.14
N GLY A 328 1.48 21.61 7.36
CA GLY A 328 1.34 22.56 6.26
C GLY A 328 2.10 22.19 4.97
N ASN A 329 2.88 21.11 4.99
CA ASN A 329 3.64 20.59 3.85
C ASN A 329 3.10 19.25 3.31
N GLY A 330 1.86 18.89 3.68
CA GLY A 330 1.26 17.59 3.38
C GLY A 330 1.64 16.48 4.38
N GLY A 331 2.48 16.77 5.37
CA GLY A 331 2.78 15.89 6.49
C GLY A 331 1.91 16.15 7.73
N TRP A 332 1.95 15.20 8.65
CA TRP A 332 1.21 15.19 9.91
C TRP A 332 2.12 15.45 11.10
N ALA A 333 1.63 16.20 12.08
CA ALA A 333 2.30 16.34 13.36
C ALA A 333 2.10 15.05 14.19
N THR A 334 3.08 14.76 15.05
CA THR A 334 2.98 13.66 16.00
C THR A 334 2.17 14.09 17.20
N LEU A 335 1.08 13.38 17.47
CA LEU A 335 0.26 13.53 18.66
C LEU A 335 0.69 12.52 19.73
N VAL A 336 0.59 12.94 20.99
CA VAL A 336 0.74 12.06 22.16
C VAL A 336 -0.33 12.44 23.19
N ASN A 337 -0.94 11.41 23.79
CA ASN A 337 -2.16 11.45 24.60
C ASN A 337 -3.43 11.79 23.80
N SER A 338 -4.59 11.42 24.35
CA SER A 338 -5.88 11.79 23.76
C SER A 338 -6.11 13.30 23.79
N ALA A 339 -6.84 13.80 22.80
CA ALA A 339 -7.34 15.16 22.70
C ALA A 339 -8.25 15.58 23.88
N LYS A 340 -8.77 14.63 24.66
CA LYS A 340 -9.51 14.91 25.91
C LYS A 340 -8.60 15.09 27.13
N GLY A 341 -7.31 14.81 26.99
CA GLY A 341 -6.33 14.83 28.07
C GLY A 341 -5.25 15.90 27.87
N GLN A 342 -4.07 15.64 28.42
CA GLN A 342 -2.87 16.46 28.23
C GLN A 342 -2.24 16.17 26.87
N LEU A 343 -2.95 16.54 25.81
CA LEU A 343 -2.49 16.39 24.44
C LEU A 343 -1.15 17.11 24.23
N LEU A 344 -0.23 16.46 23.52
CA LEU A 344 0.98 17.07 23.01
C LEU A 344 0.98 16.97 21.48
N ILE A 345 1.39 18.05 20.82
CA ILE A 345 1.57 18.15 19.37
C ILE A 345 3.05 18.43 19.13
N ASN A 346 3.78 17.46 18.57
CA ASN A 346 5.24 17.48 18.46
C ASN A 346 5.94 17.81 19.79
N GLY A 347 5.43 17.24 20.90
CA GLY A 347 5.97 17.44 22.24
C GLY A 347 5.55 18.75 22.93
N MET A 348 4.79 19.62 22.26
CA MET A 348 4.32 20.90 22.80
C MET A 348 2.84 20.84 23.15
N ALA A 349 2.42 21.51 24.22
CA ALA A 349 1.00 21.66 24.52
C ALA A 349 0.29 22.48 23.43
N PRO A 350 -0.99 22.19 23.12
CA PRO A 350 -1.80 22.97 22.22
C PRO A 350 -1.79 24.46 22.56
N VAL A 351 -1.66 25.29 21.54
CA VAL A 351 -1.75 26.74 21.66
C VAL A 351 -3.09 27.17 21.07
N PRO A 352 -4.04 27.65 21.88
CA PRO A 352 -5.30 28.17 21.35
C PRO A 352 -5.02 29.41 20.50
N PRO A 353 -5.73 29.58 19.36
CA PRO A 353 -5.67 30.82 18.61
C PRO A 353 -6.15 31.99 19.50
N PRO A 354 -5.64 33.21 19.28
CA PRO A 354 -6.11 34.38 19.99
C PRO A 354 -7.63 34.51 19.88
N ASP A 355 -8.28 34.93 20.95
CA ASP A 355 -9.72 35.20 20.91
C ASP A 355 -10.02 36.28 19.86
N ILE A 356 -11.11 36.08 19.14
CA ILE A 356 -11.59 37.06 18.16
C ILE A 356 -12.06 38.28 18.95
N PRO A 357 -11.55 39.50 18.67
CA PRO A 357 -12.01 40.71 19.35
C PRO A 357 -13.53 40.87 19.24
N GLU A 358 -14.18 41.28 20.34
CA GLU A 358 -15.64 41.43 20.42
C GLU A 358 -16.21 42.38 19.35
N GLU A 359 -15.42 43.36 18.91
CA GLU A 359 -15.80 44.27 17.82
C GLU A 359 -16.02 43.53 16.50
N ARG A 360 -15.32 42.41 16.26
CA ARG A 360 -15.50 41.61 15.04
C ARG A 360 -16.65 40.62 15.11
N LEU A 361 -17.10 40.26 16.32
CA LEU A 361 -18.28 39.42 16.54
C LEU A 361 -19.60 40.21 16.38
N THR A 362 -19.53 41.53 16.49
CA THR A 362 -20.69 42.45 16.45
C THR A 362 -20.77 43.29 15.18
N MET A 363 -19.81 43.16 14.25
CA MET A 363 -19.90 43.83 12.95
C MET A 363 -21.11 43.29 12.16
N PRO A 364 -22.01 44.17 11.68
CA PRO A 364 -23.10 43.75 10.81
C PRO A 364 -22.52 43.07 9.57
N SER A 365 -23.16 41.98 9.11
CA SER A 365 -22.79 41.32 7.87
C SER A 365 -22.78 42.35 6.74
N ILE A 366 -21.65 42.42 6.02
CA ILE A 366 -21.53 43.29 4.85
C ILE A 366 -22.59 42.83 3.86
N GLN A 367 -23.59 43.67 3.63
CA GLN A 367 -24.55 43.47 2.55
C GLN A 367 -23.76 43.56 1.24
N LEU A 368 -23.52 42.41 0.61
CA LEU A 368 -23.02 42.37 -0.76
C LEU A 368 -24.04 43.15 -1.63
N PRO A 369 -23.63 44.23 -2.32
CA PRO A 369 -24.54 44.91 -3.23
C PRO A 369 -24.98 43.90 -4.30
N ALA A 370 -26.28 43.78 -4.53
CA ALA A 370 -26.81 42.98 -5.62
C ALA A 370 -26.16 43.45 -6.93
N SER A 371 -25.45 42.56 -7.62
CA SER A 371 -24.84 42.85 -8.91
C SER A 371 -25.91 43.41 -9.86
N PRO A 372 -25.75 44.61 -10.45
CA PRO A 372 -26.67 45.07 -11.46
C PRO A 372 -26.56 44.15 -12.68
N ALA A 373 -27.71 43.70 -13.19
CA ALA A 373 -27.81 42.91 -14.40
C ALA A 373 -27.04 43.61 -15.55
N SER A 374 -26.07 42.91 -16.14
CA SER A 374 -25.35 43.41 -17.31
C SER A 374 -26.28 43.44 -18.53
N PRO A 375 -26.29 44.53 -19.33
CA PRO A 375 -27.04 44.55 -20.58
C PRO A 375 -26.41 43.58 -21.59
N ALA A 376 -27.27 42.89 -22.32
CA ALA A 376 -26.91 42.03 -23.44
C ALA A 376 -26.10 42.79 -24.50
N ASN A 377 -25.05 42.18 -25.03
CA ASN A 377 -24.49 42.52 -26.34
C ASN A 377 -23.83 41.30 -27.01
N PRO A 378 -23.71 41.31 -28.36
CA PRO A 378 -23.95 40.13 -29.18
C PRO A 378 -22.68 39.44 -29.72
N ALA A 379 -22.90 38.18 -30.14
CA ALA A 379 -22.17 37.36 -31.11
C ALA A 379 -20.67 37.05 -30.88
N SER A 380 -20.40 35.76 -30.63
CA SER A 380 -19.08 35.12 -30.59
C SER A 380 -18.59 34.69 -31.99
N PRO A 381 -17.27 34.72 -32.27
CA PRO A 381 -16.63 33.83 -33.24
C PRO A 381 -16.02 32.57 -32.56
N PRO A 382 -15.72 31.51 -33.32
CA PRO A 382 -15.72 30.13 -32.83
C PRO A 382 -14.40 29.64 -32.19
N GLN A 383 -14.58 28.60 -31.38
CA GLN A 383 -13.63 27.89 -30.51
C GLN A 383 -12.54 27.12 -31.27
N GLN A 384 -11.32 27.09 -30.72
CA GLN A 384 -10.38 25.97 -30.88
C GLN A 384 -10.42 25.06 -29.64
N PRO A 385 -10.27 23.73 -29.80
CA PRO A 385 -10.45 22.77 -28.71
C PRO A 385 -9.16 22.65 -27.87
N ASN A 386 -9.24 23.04 -26.60
CA ASN A 386 -8.22 22.68 -25.61
C ASN A 386 -8.69 21.46 -24.81
N THR A 387 -7.90 20.39 -24.93
CA THR A 387 -7.89 19.20 -24.07
C THR A 387 -7.70 19.60 -22.59
N PRO A 388 -8.44 19.02 -21.64
CA PRO A 388 -8.22 19.29 -20.23
C PRO A 388 -6.95 18.57 -19.73
N PRO A 389 -6.09 19.24 -18.93
CA PRO A 389 -4.96 18.57 -18.29
C PRO A 389 -5.44 17.63 -17.17
N GLU A 390 -4.73 16.51 -17.07
CA GLU A 390 -4.90 15.41 -16.11
C GLU A 390 -4.76 15.90 -14.66
N MET A 391 -5.77 15.62 -13.82
CA MET A 391 -5.75 15.94 -12.39
C MET A 391 -5.03 14.83 -11.59
N PRO A 392 -4.09 15.16 -10.69
CA PRO A 392 -3.47 14.18 -9.80
C PRO A 392 -4.44 13.77 -8.65
N PRO A 393 -4.40 12.51 -8.17
CA PRO A 393 -5.25 12.04 -7.08
C PRO A 393 -4.71 12.48 -5.73
N GLY A 394 -5.51 13.22 -4.94
CA GLY A 394 -5.15 13.68 -3.60
C GLY A 394 -6.39 14.02 -2.77
N ASN A 395 -7.10 13.00 -2.27
CA ASN A 395 -8.33 13.16 -1.49
C ASN A 395 -8.05 13.46 -0.01
N GLN A 396 -7.49 14.64 0.29
CA GLN A 396 -7.52 15.21 1.65
C GLN A 396 -7.87 16.69 1.56
N HIS A 397 -9.15 17.00 1.76
CA HIS A 397 -9.64 18.38 1.76
C HIS A 397 -9.49 18.98 3.16
N LEU A 398 -8.49 19.84 3.35
CA LEU A 398 -8.55 20.84 4.43
C LEU A 398 -9.54 21.93 4.00
N PRO A 399 -10.57 22.26 4.79
CA PRO A 399 -11.38 23.42 4.51
C PRO A 399 -10.51 24.68 4.66
N GLN A 400 -10.39 25.46 3.58
CA GLN A 400 -9.74 26.79 3.47
C GLN A 400 -8.23 26.81 3.14
N GLN A 401 -7.85 26.57 1.87
CA GLN A 401 -6.80 27.36 1.21
C GLN A 401 -7.09 27.53 -0.29
N GLN A 402 -7.30 28.77 -0.73
CA GLN A 402 -7.23 29.14 -2.15
C GLN A 402 -5.75 29.35 -2.53
N PRO A 403 -5.25 28.79 -3.65
CA PRO A 403 -3.90 29.09 -4.10
C PRO A 403 -3.82 30.53 -4.64
N VAL A 404 -2.93 31.34 -4.05
CA VAL A 404 -2.53 32.64 -4.60
C VAL A 404 -1.74 32.40 -5.89
N VAL A 405 -2.32 32.81 -7.02
CA VAL A 405 -1.61 32.83 -8.32
C VAL A 405 -0.81 34.13 -8.41
N THR A 406 0.51 34.02 -8.30
CA THR A 406 1.43 35.13 -8.63
C THR A 406 1.74 35.09 -10.13
N PRO A 407 1.52 36.17 -10.90
CA PRO A 407 1.82 36.17 -12.34
C PRO A 407 3.33 36.18 -12.62
N PRO A 408 3.82 35.51 -13.68
CA PRO A 408 5.24 35.37 -13.97
C PRO A 408 5.84 36.67 -14.53
N ARG A 409 6.96 37.11 -13.95
CA ARG A 409 7.80 38.20 -14.47
C ARG A 409 8.78 37.66 -15.51
N ALA A 410 8.77 38.29 -16.69
CA ALA A 410 9.63 37.99 -17.82
C ALA A 410 11.13 38.08 -17.48
N THR A 411 11.91 37.12 -17.98
CA THR A 411 13.37 37.10 -17.95
C THR A 411 13.94 37.81 -19.18
N THR A 412 14.79 38.81 -18.96
CA THR A 412 15.68 39.38 -19.98
C THR A 412 17.13 39.21 -19.52
N GLN A 413 17.92 38.51 -20.33
CA GLN A 413 19.40 38.41 -20.33
C GLN A 413 20.00 39.83 -20.58
N ALA A 414 21.20 40.29 -20.20
CA ALA A 414 22.53 39.77 -19.80
C ALA A 414 23.31 40.96 -19.13
N PRO A 415 24.66 41.01 -18.94
CA PRO A 415 25.71 39.98 -18.90
C PRO A 415 26.60 40.03 -17.62
N ALA A 416 27.49 39.05 -17.50
CA ALA A 416 28.46 38.85 -16.43
C ALA A 416 29.62 39.87 -16.42
N ASN A 417 30.06 40.28 -15.22
CA ASN A 417 31.50 40.48 -14.93
C ASN A 417 31.83 40.61 -13.43
N GLN A 418 32.94 39.96 -13.07
CA GLN A 418 33.88 40.22 -11.96
C GLN A 418 33.59 39.73 -10.52
N ALA A 419 34.53 38.89 -10.06
CA ALA A 419 34.77 38.47 -8.68
C ALA A 419 35.48 39.55 -7.85
N PRO A 420 35.48 39.41 -6.51
CA PRO A 420 36.74 39.45 -5.78
C PRO A 420 36.93 38.30 -4.78
N GLN A 421 38.20 37.91 -4.58
CA GLN A 421 38.68 36.93 -3.60
C GLN A 421 38.93 37.53 -2.20
N ASP A 422 39.16 36.61 -1.24
CA ASP A 422 39.79 36.72 0.09
C ASP A 422 38.90 37.31 1.22
N VAL A 423 38.74 36.75 2.45
CA VAL A 423 39.59 35.95 3.37
C VAL A 423 38.65 35.27 4.45
N PRO A 424 39.13 34.61 5.53
CA PRO A 424 39.33 33.17 5.77
C PRO A 424 38.29 32.46 6.69
N ALA A 425 38.38 31.13 6.76
CA ALA A 425 37.60 30.25 7.65
C ALA A 425 38.02 30.35 9.14
N PRO A 426 37.08 30.22 10.12
CA PRO A 426 37.42 30.10 11.54
C PRO A 426 37.94 28.69 11.93
N PRO A 427 38.70 28.57 13.02
CA PRO A 427 39.53 27.41 13.33
C PRO A 427 38.76 26.21 13.90
N ALA A 428 39.35 25.03 13.72
CA ALA A 428 38.90 23.76 14.27
C ALA A 428 39.24 23.67 15.78
N ASP A 429 38.21 23.57 16.62
CA ASP A 429 38.37 23.16 18.02
C ASP A 429 38.53 21.65 18.11
N GLY A 430 39.61 21.25 18.78
CA GLY A 430 39.98 19.87 19.04
C GLY A 430 39.28 19.27 20.26
N GLY A 431 39.34 17.93 20.31
CA GLY A 431 39.32 17.19 21.57
C GLY A 431 38.01 16.49 21.93
N ALA A 432 37.54 15.56 21.11
CA ALA A 432 36.63 14.50 21.58
C ALA A 432 37.48 13.37 22.23
N PRO A 433 37.23 12.96 23.49
CA PRO A 433 37.92 11.83 24.09
C PRO A 433 37.53 10.51 23.42
N GLN A 434 38.53 9.66 23.14
CA GLN A 434 38.32 8.31 22.62
C GLN A 434 37.52 7.44 23.60
N PRO A 435 36.62 6.56 23.10
CA PRO A 435 35.97 5.56 23.94
C PRO A 435 36.98 4.49 24.40
N PRO A 436 37.00 4.09 25.68
CA PRO A 436 37.90 3.04 26.14
C PRO A 436 37.56 1.68 25.55
N ALA A 437 38.61 0.97 25.15
CA ALA A 437 38.57 -0.39 24.64
C ALA A 437 38.04 -1.40 25.67
N ASN A 438 37.31 -2.39 25.15
CA ASN A 438 36.92 -3.67 25.76
C ASN A 438 37.57 -3.99 27.10
N GLN A 439 36.79 -3.86 28.18
CA GLN A 439 37.02 -4.59 29.42
C GLN A 439 36.02 -5.75 29.48
N ALA A 440 36.53 -6.96 29.62
CA ALA A 440 35.73 -8.16 29.85
C ALA A 440 34.92 -8.01 31.15
N PRO A 441 33.68 -8.56 31.22
CA PRO A 441 32.90 -8.52 32.45
C PRO A 441 33.60 -9.31 33.58
N PRO A 442 33.47 -8.88 34.84
CA PRO A 442 33.96 -9.66 35.98
C PRO A 442 33.22 -10.99 36.09
N PRO A 443 33.87 -12.07 36.59
CA PRO A 443 33.22 -13.37 36.77
C PRO A 443 32.08 -13.27 37.79
N MET A 444 30.94 -13.88 37.46
CA MET A 444 29.79 -13.97 38.35
C MET A 444 30.15 -14.83 39.60
N PRO A 445 29.55 -14.55 40.77
CA PRO A 445 29.63 -15.46 41.92
C PRO A 445 29.00 -16.81 41.60
N ASP A 446 29.60 -17.89 42.10
CA ASP A 446 29.16 -19.28 41.91
C ASP A 446 27.67 -19.47 42.19
N ALA A 447 26.96 -20.09 41.25
CA ALA A 447 25.59 -20.54 41.45
C ALA A 447 25.55 -21.67 42.50
N PRO A 448 24.58 -21.68 43.43
CA PRO A 448 24.39 -22.81 44.33
C PRO A 448 24.00 -24.07 43.53
N PRO A 449 24.42 -25.27 43.98
CA PRO A 449 24.15 -26.51 43.26
C PRO A 449 22.64 -26.77 43.14
N PRO A 450 22.17 -27.34 42.01
CA PRO A 450 20.76 -27.64 41.82
C PRO A 450 20.26 -28.60 42.89
N GLY A 451 19.21 -28.17 43.59
CA GLY A 451 18.52 -28.94 44.62
C GLY A 451 18.02 -30.28 44.09
N ALA A 452 18.12 -31.29 44.95
CA ALA A 452 17.64 -32.63 44.70
C ALA A 452 16.15 -32.64 44.30
N PRO A 453 15.72 -33.57 43.42
CA PRO A 453 14.32 -33.70 43.05
C PRO A 453 13.45 -34.07 44.28
N PRO A 454 12.22 -33.56 44.37
CA PRO A 454 11.32 -33.86 45.47
C PRO A 454 10.96 -35.35 45.49
N ALA A 455 10.95 -35.94 46.69
CA ALA A 455 10.54 -37.31 46.92
C ALA A 455 9.07 -37.54 46.48
N PRO A 456 8.73 -38.74 45.95
CA PRO A 456 7.35 -39.06 45.58
C PRO A 456 6.41 -38.99 46.79
N ALA A 457 5.26 -38.35 46.62
CA ALA A 457 4.20 -38.31 47.62
C ALA A 457 3.64 -39.72 47.87
N GLU A 458 3.51 -40.09 49.15
CA GLU A 458 2.78 -41.28 49.59
C GLU A 458 1.30 -41.21 49.17
N PRO A 459 0.67 -42.35 48.82
CA PRO A 459 -0.74 -42.39 48.52
C PRO A 459 -1.57 -42.17 49.79
N ALA A 460 -2.60 -41.33 49.69
CA ALA A 460 -3.57 -41.09 50.76
C ALA A 460 -4.32 -42.39 51.14
N PRO A 461 -4.63 -42.60 52.42
CA PRO A 461 -5.40 -43.76 52.87
C PRO A 461 -6.86 -43.64 52.42
N ALA A 462 -7.42 -44.77 51.98
CA ALA A 462 -8.84 -44.91 51.69
C ALA A 462 -9.68 -44.76 52.97
N GLY A 463 -10.70 -43.91 52.91
CA GLY A 463 -11.68 -43.69 53.97
C GLY A 463 -12.68 -42.62 53.59
#